data_AF-A0A5C6G9B4-F1
#
_entry.id   AF-A0A5C6G9B4-F1
#
_cell.length_a   1.000
_cell.length_b   1.000
_cell.length_c   1.000
_cell.angle_alpha   90.00
_cell.angle_beta   90.00
_cell.angle_gamma   90.00
#
_symmetry.space_group_name_H-M   'P 1'
#
loop_
_entity.id
_entity.type
_entity.pdbx_description
1 polymer ?
#
loop_
_entity_poly.entity_id
_entity_poly.type
_entity_poly.pdbx_seq_one_letter_code
_entity_poly.pdbx_strand_id
1 'polypeptide(L)'
;MRTGYKYREAFAAYIFLLFLFSVFALFLELPTMSRRAFSTTTQKLLRLVGRVTLTDVEKVNGIEGAKWTENVKGVTHNVGSERTDAAAYEIQGAMAHKSHKDANETQNVITLTFYSIQGTRIGSAHVREDGTYSFLASRAGK
;
A
#
# COMPACT_ATOMS: atom_id res chain seq x y z
N MET A 1 -38.63 -9.18 -77.31
CA MET A 1 -38.97 -10.55 -76.90
C MET A 1 -37.89 -11.05 -75.94
N ARG A 2 -38.31 -11.45 -74.73
CA ARG A 2 -37.76 -12.54 -73.86
C ARG A 2 -36.25 -12.56 -73.51
N THR A 3 -35.93 -12.26 -72.24
CA THR A 3 -35.41 -13.19 -71.19
C THR A 3 -33.96 -13.63 -71.41
N GLY A 4 -33.02 -13.59 -70.48
CA GLY A 4 -33.10 -13.63 -69.02
C GLY A 4 -31.93 -14.50 -68.51
N TYR A 5 -31.36 -14.10 -67.37
CA TYR A 5 -30.59 -14.94 -66.44
C TYR A 5 -29.25 -15.55 -66.88
N LYS A 6 -28.14 -14.87 -66.54
CA LYS A 6 -26.94 -15.51 -65.95
C LYS A 6 -26.30 -14.62 -64.87
N TYR A 7 -27.13 -14.09 -63.96
CA TYR A 7 -26.70 -13.44 -62.70
C TYR A 7 -26.67 -14.46 -61.54
N ARG A 8 -25.93 -15.57 -61.68
CA ARG A 8 -25.83 -16.59 -60.59
C ARG A 8 -24.41 -16.99 -60.18
N GLU A 9 -23.39 -16.54 -60.89
CA GLU A 9 -21.98 -16.88 -60.53
C GLU A 9 -21.26 -15.76 -59.78
N ALA A 10 -21.72 -14.49 -59.91
CA ALA A 10 -21.02 -13.35 -59.30
C ALA A 10 -21.39 -13.08 -57.82
N PHE A 11 -22.46 -13.68 -57.30
CA PHE A 11 -22.93 -13.41 -55.93
C PHE A 11 -22.24 -14.30 -54.88
N ALA A 12 -21.70 -15.46 -55.28
CA ALA A 12 -20.99 -16.37 -54.38
C ALA A 12 -19.54 -15.93 -54.08
N ALA A 13 -18.89 -15.22 -55.01
CA ALA A 13 -17.53 -14.72 -54.82
C ALA A 13 -17.45 -13.52 -53.84
N TYR A 14 -18.53 -12.75 -53.68
CA TYR A 14 -18.55 -11.56 -52.83
C TYR A 14 -18.80 -11.88 -51.34
N ILE A 15 -19.48 -12.99 -51.03
CA ILE A 15 -19.75 -13.42 -49.64
C ILE A 15 -18.53 -14.12 -49.02
N PHE A 16 -17.67 -14.76 -49.81
CA PHE A 16 -16.44 -15.37 -49.30
C PHE A 16 -15.34 -14.34 -49.00
N LEU A 17 -15.31 -13.20 -49.72
CA LEU A 17 -14.32 -12.14 -49.50
C LEU A 17 -14.64 -11.22 -48.31
N LEU A 18 -15.90 -11.16 -47.86
CA LEU A 18 -16.30 -10.39 -46.68
C LEU A 18 -16.17 -11.15 -45.36
N PHE A 19 -15.98 -12.47 -45.38
CA PHE A 19 -15.71 -13.25 -44.16
C PHE A 19 -14.22 -13.28 -43.77
N LEU A 20 -13.31 -12.92 -44.69
CA LEU A 20 -11.87 -12.94 -44.42
C LEU A 20 -11.29 -11.62 -43.87
N PHE A 21 -12.02 -10.51 -43.92
CA PHE A 21 -11.59 -9.23 -43.32
C PHE A 21 -12.27 -8.89 -41.98
N SER A 22 -13.25 -9.69 -41.53
CA SER A 22 -13.83 -9.52 -40.19
C SER A 22 -13.09 -10.31 -39.09
N VAL A 23 -12.06 -11.10 -39.46
CA VAL A 23 -11.16 -11.79 -38.50
C VAL A 23 -9.79 -11.10 -38.43
N PHE A 24 -9.55 -10.06 -39.23
CA PHE A 24 -8.36 -9.20 -39.14
C PHE A 24 -8.63 -7.94 -38.29
N ALA A 25 -9.44 -8.09 -37.24
CA ALA A 25 -9.74 -7.05 -36.26
C ALA A 25 -9.49 -7.56 -34.84
N LEU A 26 -8.43 -8.37 -34.66
CA LEU A 26 -8.09 -8.94 -33.36
C LEU A 26 -6.59 -9.17 -33.22
N PHE A 27 -5.74 -8.16 -33.45
CA PHE A 27 -4.41 -8.09 -32.82
C PHE A 27 -3.71 -6.76 -33.13
N LEU A 28 -4.24 -5.64 -32.66
CA LEU A 28 -3.46 -4.41 -32.48
C LEU A 28 -4.11 -3.62 -31.33
N GLU A 29 -4.23 -4.27 -30.18
CA GLU A 29 -4.27 -3.57 -28.90
C GLU A 29 -2.93 -2.88 -28.75
N LEU A 30 -2.88 -1.62 -29.17
CA LEU A 30 -1.80 -0.72 -28.81
C LEU A 30 -1.68 -0.79 -27.28
N PRO A 31 -0.51 -1.17 -26.73
CA PRO A 31 -0.35 -1.11 -25.29
C PRO A 31 -0.64 0.32 -24.89
N THR A 32 -1.67 0.53 -24.08
CA THR A 32 -1.77 1.74 -23.30
C THR A 32 -0.50 1.74 -22.47
N MET A 33 0.51 2.50 -22.91
CA MET A 33 1.60 2.85 -22.04
C MET A 33 0.94 3.63 -20.92
N SER A 34 0.62 2.90 -19.85
CA SER A 34 0.38 3.46 -18.54
C SER A 34 1.56 4.38 -18.33
N ARG A 35 1.34 5.68 -18.55
CA ARG A 35 2.20 6.70 -17.99
C ARG A 35 2.07 6.44 -16.50
N ARG A 36 2.97 5.62 -15.96
CA ARG A 36 3.33 5.63 -14.56
C ARG A 36 3.83 7.05 -14.36
N ALA A 37 2.90 7.95 -14.08
CA ALA A 37 3.23 9.23 -13.52
C ALA A 37 4.03 8.87 -12.29
N PHE A 38 5.32 9.21 -12.30
CA PHE A 38 6.14 9.15 -11.11
C PHE A 38 5.51 10.17 -10.16
N SER A 39 4.53 9.72 -9.37
CA SER A 39 4.09 10.45 -8.20
C SER A 39 5.27 10.37 -7.26
N THR A 40 6.13 11.38 -7.31
CA THR A 40 7.04 11.65 -6.21
C THR A 40 6.16 12.09 -5.05
N THR A 41 5.56 11.12 -4.36
CA THR A 41 4.93 11.37 -3.07
C THR A 41 6.06 11.86 -2.18
N THR A 42 6.11 13.16 -1.92
CA THR A 42 7.07 13.74 -0.98
C THR A 42 6.88 13.00 0.34
N GLN A 43 7.80 12.09 0.65
CA GLN A 43 7.68 11.20 1.80
C GLN A 43 7.72 12.03 3.07
N LYS A 44 6.64 11.98 3.84
CA LYS A 44 6.52 12.71 5.10
C LYS A 44 7.33 11.97 6.16
N LEU A 45 8.46 12.54 6.56
CA LEU A 45 9.23 12.04 7.70
C LEU A 45 8.56 12.48 9.01
N LEU A 46 8.10 11.51 9.81
CA LEU A 46 7.54 11.78 11.12
C LEU A 46 8.65 12.11 12.12
N ARG A 47 8.44 13.14 12.94
CA ARG A 47 9.39 13.50 13.99
C ARG A 47 9.24 12.55 15.19
N LEU A 48 10.33 11.93 15.63
CA LEU A 48 10.37 11.21 16.90
C LEU A 48 10.27 12.19 18.08
N VAL A 49 9.35 11.94 19.00
CA VAL A 49 9.17 12.69 20.25
C VAL A 49 9.14 11.72 21.44
N GLY A 50 9.22 12.26 22.65
CA GLY A 50 9.23 11.48 23.88
C GLY A 50 10.66 11.17 24.37
N ARG A 51 10.75 10.29 25.37
CA ARG A 51 12.03 9.96 26.04
C ARG A 51 12.76 8.77 25.42
N VAL A 52 12.03 7.86 24.78
CA VAL A 52 12.58 6.63 24.23
C VAL A 52 13.07 6.87 22.82
N THR A 53 14.34 6.53 22.58
CA THR A 53 14.99 6.64 21.27
C THR A 53 15.04 5.29 20.55
N LEU A 54 15.32 5.32 19.25
CA LEU A 54 15.59 4.09 18.49
C LEU A 54 16.83 3.34 19.02
N THR A 55 17.83 4.07 19.52
CA THR A 55 19.01 3.48 20.17
C THR A 55 18.63 2.70 21.44
N ASP A 56 17.64 3.17 22.19
CA ASP A 56 17.15 2.44 23.36
C ASP A 56 16.43 1.16 22.96
N VAL A 57 15.63 1.19 21.88
CA VAL A 57 15.00 0.00 21.29
C VAL A 57 16.06 -1.02 20.88
N GLU A 58 17.11 -0.58 20.20
CA GLU A 58 18.20 -1.46 19.78
C GLU A 58 18.91 -2.10 20.98
N LYS A 59 19.27 -1.32 21.99
CA LYS A 59 20.00 -1.82 23.16
C LYS A 59 19.17 -2.77 24.03
N VAL A 60 17.90 -2.45 24.27
CA VAL A 60 17.06 -3.18 25.23
C VAL A 60 16.60 -4.54 24.69
N ASN A 61 16.46 -4.69 23.37
CA ASN A 61 16.00 -5.94 22.75
C ASN A 61 17.15 -6.90 22.35
N GLY A 62 18.39 -6.58 22.72
CA GLY A 62 19.55 -7.47 22.53
C GLY A 62 19.83 -7.77 21.05
N ILE A 63 19.97 -9.06 20.71
CA ILE A 63 20.33 -9.53 19.35
C ILE A 63 19.27 -9.11 18.32
N GLU A 64 18.00 -9.04 18.71
CA GLU A 64 16.89 -8.63 17.84
C GLU A 64 16.70 -7.09 17.80
N GLY A 65 17.54 -6.33 18.49
CA GLY A 65 17.42 -4.87 18.60
C GLY A 65 17.46 -4.13 17.26
N ALA A 66 18.34 -4.55 16.36
CA ALA A 66 18.44 -3.97 15.02
C ALA A 66 17.15 -4.20 14.22
N LYS A 67 16.59 -5.41 14.29
CA LYS A 67 15.33 -5.79 13.65
C LYS A 67 14.16 -4.97 14.19
N TRP A 68 14.06 -4.80 15.51
CA TRP A 68 13.02 -3.95 16.11
C TRP A 68 13.14 -2.49 15.68
N THR A 69 14.36 -1.98 15.57
CA THR A 69 14.62 -0.63 15.09
C THR A 69 14.19 -0.45 13.64
N GLU A 70 14.50 -1.43 12.78
CA GLU A 70 14.06 -1.44 11.38
C GLU A 70 12.54 -1.50 11.26
N ASN A 71 11.88 -2.37 12.03
CA ASN A 71 10.42 -2.47 12.04
C ASN A 71 9.75 -1.19 12.50
N VAL A 72 10.26 -0.54 13.56
CA VAL A 72 9.75 0.75 14.01
C VAL A 72 9.89 1.80 12.90
N LYS A 73 11.04 1.87 12.21
CA LYS A 73 11.24 2.79 11.08
C LYS A 73 10.30 2.48 9.91
N GLY A 74 10.11 1.20 9.58
CA GLY A 74 9.22 0.76 8.52
C GLY A 74 7.76 1.14 8.80
N VAL A 75 7.28 0.90 10.02
CA VAL A 75 5.90 1.25 10.39
C VAL A 75 5.71 2.76 10.46
N THR A 76 6.66 3.54 10.97
CA THR A 76 6.53 5.01 10.98
C THR A 76 6.55 5.57 9.57
N HIS A 77 7.34 4.99 8.67
CA HIS A 77 7.32 5.31 7.24
C HIS A 77 5.95 5.01 6.63
N ASN A 78 5.40 3.81 6.84
CA ASN A 78 4.11 3.42 6.27
C ASN A 78 2.98 4.30 6.79
N VAL A 79 2.88 4.50 8.11
CA VAL A 79 1.89 5.40 8.71
C VAL A 79 2.06 6.84 8.20
N GLY A 80 3.28 7.34 8.07
CA GLY A 80 3.55 8.68 7.53
C GLY A 80 3.14 8.84 6.07
N SER A 81 3.17 7.76 5.29
CA SER A 81 2.70 7.74 3.90
C SER A 81 1.18 7.62 3.76
N GLU A 82 0.53 6.90 4.69
CA GLU A 82 -0.92 6.66 4.69
C GLU A 82 -1.71 7.79 5.33
N ARG A 83 -1.10 8.54 6.26
CA ARG A 83 -1.77 9.52 7.11
C ARG A 83 -1.20 10.93 6.95
N THR A 84 -1.99 11.80 6.34
CA THR A 84 -1.64 13.21 6.16
C THR A 84 -1.69 14.01 7.48
N ASP A 85 -2.47 13.54 8.46
CA ASP A 85 -2.64 14.15 9.77
C ASP A 85 -1.52 13.82 10.78
N ALA A 86 -0.74 12.75 10.55
CA ALA A 86 0.35 12.33 11.42
C ALA A 86 1.60 13.20 11.20
N ALA A 87 2.10 13.92 12.22
CA ALA A 87 3.30 14.76 12.13
C ALA A 87 4.46 14.26 13.01
N ALA A 88 4.15 13.58 14.11
CA ALA A 88 5.13 13.06 15.04
C ALA A 88 4.72 11.68 15.57
N TYR A 89 5.70 10.95 16.10
CA TYR A 89 5.47 9.66 16.76
C TYR A 89 6.31 9.53 18.03
N GLU A 90 5.83 8.73 18.97
CA GLU A 90 6.48 8.41 20.24
C GLU A 90 6.53 6.90 20.42
N ILE A 91 7.67 6.41 20.90
CA ILE A 91 7.84 5.01 21.31
C ILE A 91 7.45 4.94 22.80
N GLN A 92 6.36 4.24 23.14
CA GLN A 92 5.87 4.23 24.53
C GLN A 92 6.77 3.42 25.48
N GLY A 93 7.56 2.48 24.96
CA GLY A 93 8.50 1.68 25.70
C GLY A 93 9.48 0.98 24.75
N ALA A 94 10.76 0.94 25.12
CA ALA A 94 11.81 0.38 24.26
C ALA A 94 11.73 -1.14 24.12
N MET A 95 11.26 -1.83 25.17
CA MET A 95 11.25 -3.29 25.23
C MET A 95 10.01 -3.86 24.52
N ALA A 96 10.24 -4.79 23.59
CA ALA A 96 9.19 -5.59 23.00
C ALA A 96 8.54 -6.46 24.08
N HIS A 97 7.21 -6.48 24.13
CA HIS A 97 6.45 -7.18 25.17
C HIS A 97 5.16 -7.78 24.60
N LYS A 98 4.55 -8.70 25.34
CA LYS A 98 3.21 -9.21 24.98
C LYS A 98 2.17 -8.14 25.21
N SER A 99 1.23 -8.00 24.27
CA SER A 99 0.14 -7.06 24.44
C SER A 99 -0.75 -7.52 25.59
N HIS A 100 -0.88 -6.69 26.63
CA HIS A 100 -1.82 -6.99 27.72
C HIS A 100 -3.29 -6.76 27.30
N LYS A 101 -3.51 -5.99 26.23
CA LYS A 101 -4.85 -5.61 25.76
C LYS A 101 -5.43 -6.58 24.74
N ASP A 102 -4.58 -7.41 24.13
CA ASP A 102 -5.00 -8.41 23.16
C ASP A 102 -4.39 -9.75 23.54
N ALA A 103 -5.20 -10.59 24.20
CA ALA A 103 -4.78 -11.92 24.64
C ALA A 103 -4.54 -12.89 23.46
N ASN A 104 -5.06 -12.58 22.27
CA ASN A 104 -4.84 -13.37 21.06
C ASN A 104 -3.59 -12.95 20.30
N GLU A 105 -2.96 -11.84 20.68
CA GLU A 105 -1.70 -11.39 20.10
C GLU A 105 -0.57 -12.29 20.60
N THR A 106 -0.17 -13.24 19.75
CA THR A 106 0.90 -14.19 20.06
C THR A 106 2.28 -13.61 19.83
N GLN A 107 2.42 -12.49 19.11
CA GLN A 107 3.70 -11.86 18.85
C GLN A 107 4.05 -10.84 19.94
N ASN A 108 5.35 -10.58 20.10
CA ASN A 108 5.77 -9.42 20.89
C ASN A 108 5.49 -8.15 20.09
N VAL A 109 5.25 -7.04 20.79
CA VAL A 109 4.93 -5.76 20.18
C VAL A 109 5.70 -4.61 20.82
N ILE A 110 5.93 -3.57 20.02
CA ILE A 110 6.32 -2.24 20.48
C ILE A 110 5.19 -1.27 20.15
N THR A 111 4.74 -0.52 21.15
CA THR A 111 3.65 0.44 20.99
C THR A 111 4.18 1.79 20.57
N LEU A 112 3.73 2.27 19.41
CA LEU A 112 3.94 3.62 18.92
C LEU A 112 2.69 4.46 19.13
N THR A 113 2.84 5.70 19.54
CA THR A 113 1.76 6.69 19.57
C THR A 113 2.03 7.74 18.51
N PHE A 114 1.01 8.14 17.77
CA PHE A 114 1.12 9.13 16.72
C PHE A 114 0.38 10.41 17.09
N TYR A 115 0.94 11.54 16.69
CA TYR A 115 0.45 12.87 17.03
C TYR A 115 0.29 13.73 15.77
N SER A 116 -0.72 14.60 15.81
CA SER A 116 -0.90 15.66 14.81
C SER A 116 0.13 16.77 14.99
N ILE A 117 0.14 17.72 14.05
CA ILE A 117 1.00 18.91 14.15
C ILE A 117 0.68 19.77 15.37
N GLN A 118 -0.57 19.74 15.85
CA GLN A 118 -1.01 20.42 17.08
C GLN A 118 -0.66 19.63 18.35
N GLY A 119 -0.04 18.45 18.24
CA GLY A 119 0.25 17.58 19.37
C GLY A 119 -0.94 16.74 19.83
N THR A 120 -2.06 16.72 19.11
CA THR A 120 -3.21 15.88 19.44
C THR A 120 -2.89 14.43 19.09
N ARG A 121 -3.14 13.49 20.01
CA ARG A 121 -2.98 12.06 19.75
C ARG A 121 -4.00 11.59 18.71
N ILE A 122 -3.53 11.18 17.54
CA ILE A 122 -4.34 10.66 16.44
C ILE A 122 -4.58 9.15 16.54
N GLY A 123 -3.70 8.43 17.22
CA GLY A 123 -3.82 6.98 17.41
C GLY A 123 -2.56 6.35 17.95
N SER A 124 -2.54 5.02 17.97
CA SER A 124 -1.39 4.22 18.34
C SER A 124 -1.29 2.98 17.47
N ALA A 125 -0.08 2.53 17.16
CA ALA A 125 0.15 1.27 16.46
C ALA A 125 0.92 0.27 17.34
N HIS A 126 0.58 -1.00 17.22
CA HIS A 126 1.42 -2.09 17.71
C HIS A 126 2.28 -2.60 16.55
N VAL A 127 3.59 -2.37 16.65
CA VAL A 127 4.59 -2.89 15.72
C VAL A 127 4.93 -4.31 16.13
N ARG A 128 4.86 -5.27 15.22
CA ARG A 128 5.24 -6.66 15.44
C ARG A 128 6.65 -6.98 14.97
N GLU A 129 7.12 -8.15 15.32
CA GLU A 129 8.46 -8.62 14.99
C GLU A 129 8.64 -8.91 13.48
N ASP A 130 7.55 -9.25 12.79
CA ASP A 130 7.51 -9.44 11.33
C ASP A 130 7.39 -8.12 10.54
N GLY A 131 7.37 -6.97 11.22
CA GLY A 131 7.21 -5.65 10.61
C GLY A 131 5.76 -5.28 10.27
N THR A 132 4.79 -6.17 10.53
CA THR A 132 3.37 -5.82 10.43
C THR A 132 2.94 -4.94 11.59
N TYR A 133 1.82 -4.24 11.42
CA TYR A 133 1.24 -3.43 12.49
C TYR A 133 -0.28 -3.43 12.48
N SER A 134 -0.86 -3.14 13.64
CA SER A 134 -2.26 -2.75 13.76
C SER A 134 -2.33 -1.29 14.22
N PHE A 135 -3.17 -0.48 13.59
CA PHE A 135 -3.38 0.92 13.97
C PHE A 135 -4.72 1.10 14.66
N LEU A 136 -4.70 1.65 15.87
CA LEU A 136 -5.87 1.98 16.66
C LEU A 136 -6.04 3.50 16.70
N ALA A 137 -7.07 3.99 16.01
CA ALA A 137 -7.38 5.41 15.96
C ALA A 137 -7.85 5.92 17.34
N SER A 138 -7.36 7.11 17.71
CA SER A 138 -7.82 7.83 18.88
C SER A 138 -9.17 8.48 18.60
N ARG A 139 -10.06 8.51 19.60
CA ARG A 139 -11.35 9.24 19.50
C ARG A 139 -11.15 10.76 19.43
N ALA A 140 -10.05 11.26 19.99
CA ALA A 140 -9.74 12.70 20.02
C ALA A 140 -9.18 13.24 18.70
N GLY A 141 -8.83 12.37 17.74
CA GLY A 141 -8.32 12.73 16.42
C GLY A 141 -9.35 12.60 15.30
N LYS A 142 -10.66 12.57 15.63
CA LYS A 142 -11.76 12.63 14.67
C LYS A 142 -12.30 14.04 14.53
#